data_AF-A0A9P6QL87-F1
#
_entry.id   AF-A0A9P6QL87-F1
#
_cell.length_a   1.000
_cell.length_b   1.000
_cell.length_c   1.000
_cell.angle_alpha   90.00
_cell.angle_beta   90.00
_cell.angle_gamma   90.00
#
_symmetry.space_group_name_H-M   'P 1'
#
loop_
_entity.id
_entity.type
_entity.pdbx_description
1 polymer ?
#
loop_
_entity_poly.entity_id
_entity_poly.type
_entity_poly.pdbx_seq_one_letter_code
_entity_poly.pdbx_strand_id
1 'polypeptide(L)' 'MSLPPQFSGHRISGKADAKHTLELYLDYVCPFSAKIWKQVYENVLPFLEKEHPGQVQ' A
#
# COMPACT_ATOMS: atom_id res chain seq x y z
N MET A 1 4.78 -15.49 -11.41
CA MET A 1 4.21 -15.79 -10.09
C MET A 1 4.77 -14.77 -9.11
N SER A 2 3.92 -14.08 -8.34
CA SER A 2 4.38 -13.22 -7.24
C SER A 2 4.80 -14.10 -6.06
N LEU A 3 5.86 -13.70 -5.37
CA LEU A 3 6.25 -14.32 -4.11
C LEU A 3 5.17 -14.03 -3.05
N PRO A 4 4.93 -14.94 -2.10
CA PRO A 4 4.00 -14.68 -1.01
C PRO A 4 4.50 -13.47 -0.18
N PRO A 5 3.62 -12.54 0.19
CA PRO A 5 4.00 -11.36 0.97
C PRO A 5 4.47 -11.78 2.37
N GLN A 6 5.64 -11.31 2.78
CA GLN A 6 6.21 -11.64 4.09
C GLN A 6 5.44 -10.93 5.22
N PHE A 7 4.90 -9.73 4.94
CA PHE A 7 4.26 -8.87 5.93
C PHE A 7 2.75 -8.77 5.77
N SER A 8 2.07 -9.88 5.50
CA SER A 8 0.61 -9.92 5.30
C SER A 8 -0.21 -9.36 6.48
N GLY A 9 0.33 -9.41 7.71
CA GLY A 9 -0.28 -8.85 8.92
C GLY A 9 -0.15 -7.32 9.06
N HIS A 10 0.78 -6.69 8.33
CA HIS A 10 0.93 -5.23 8.30
C HIS A 10 0.14 -4.60 7.14
N ARG A 11 -0.89 -5.31 6.64
CA ARG A 11 -1.71 -4.83 5.53
C ARG A 11 -2.62 -3.71 6.01
N ILE A 12 -2.49 -2.55 5.38
CA ILE A 12 -3.24 -1.33 5.71
C ILE A 12 -4.44 -1.15 4.77
N SER A 13 -4.33 -1.71 3.56
CA SER A 13 -5.29 -1.66 2.46
C SER A 13 -5.00 -2.87 1.57
N GLY A 14 -6.01 -3.51 1.00
CA GLY A 14 -5.91 -4.74 0.21
C GLY A 14 -6.78 -5.89 0.73
N LYS A 15 -7.35 -6.67 -0.19
CA LYS A 15 -7.88 -8.01 0.08
C LYS A 15 -6.72 -8.94 0.43
N ALA A 16 -7.00 -9.90 1.32
CA ALA A 16 -6.02 -10.91 1.70
C ALA A 16 -5.51 -11.72 0.51
N ASP A 17 -6.39 -11.95 -0.47
CA ASP A 17 -6.17 -12.72 -1.69
C ASP A 17 -5.81 -11.83 -2.91
N ALA A 18 -5.23 -10.65 -2.67
CA ALA A 18 -4.73 -9.82 -3.75
C ALA A 18 -3.58 -10.53 -4.48
N LYS A 19 -3.69 -10.68 -5.81
CA LYS A 19 -2.67 -11.33 -6.65
C LYS A 19 -1.34 -10.57 -6.67
N HIS A 20 -1.39 -9.25 -6.49
CA HIS A 20 -0.25 -8.36 -6.44
C HIS A 20 -0.26 -7.58 -5.14
N THR A 21 0.89 -7.54 -4.48
CA THR A 21 1.09 -6.83 -3.22
C THR A 21 2.26 -5.87 -3.36
N LEU A 22 2.10 -4.67 -2.83
CA LEU A 22 3.17 -3.68 -2.72
C LEU A 22 3.55 -3.55 -1.24
N GLU A 23 4.82 -3.81 -0.94
CA GLU A 23 5.37 -3.67 0.42
C GLU A 23 6.16 -2.36 0.49
N LEU A 24 5.70 -1.43 1.33
CA LEU A 24 6.34 -0.14 1.53
C LEU A 24 7.19 -0.19 2.79
N TYR A 25 8.51 -0.11 2.60
CA TYR A 25 9.47 -0.04 3.70
C TYR A 25 9.74 1.43 4.03
N LEU A 26 9.42 1.82 5.26
CA LEU A 26 9.51 3.20 5.72
C LEU A 26 10.41 3.27 6.95
N ASP A 27 11.30 4.26 6.95
CA ASP A 27 12.07 4.64 8.12
C ASP A 27 11.42 5.88 8.75
N TYR A 28 11.12 5.81 10.05
CA TYR A 28 10.48 6.88 10.81
C TYR A 28 11.34 8.15 10.91
N VAL A 29 12.67 8.05 10.83
CA VAL A 29 13.54 9.24 10.90
C VAL A 29 13.82 9.84 9.51
N CYS A 30 13.50 9.12 8.44
CA CYS A 30 13.81 9.56 7.09
C CYS A 30 12.74 10.53 6.55
N PRO A 31 13.11 11.78 6.19
CA PRO A 31 12.15 12.75 5.66
C PRO A 31 11.59 12.36 4.29
N PHE A 32 12.31 11.57 3.49
CA PHE A 32 11.82 11.07 2.21
C PHE A 32 10.77 9.98 2.39
N SER A 33 10.97 9.07 3.35
CA SER A 33 9.95 8.07 3.70
C SER A 33 8.67 8.72 4.20
N ALA A 34 8.78 9.78 5.01
CA ALA A 34 7.62 10.57 5.43
C ALA A 34 6.87 11.20 4.24
N LYS A 35 7.61 11.73 3.25
CA LYS A 35 7.02 12.29 2.02
C LYS A 35 6.28 11.22 1.21
N ILE A 36 6.89 10.04 1.04
CA ILE A 36 6.28 8.91 0.32
C ILE A 36 4.99 8.47 1.03
N TRP A 37 5.05 8.29 2.36
CA TRP A 37 3.89 7.86 3.13
C TRP A 37 2.71 8.82 3.01
N LYS A 38 2.96 10.13 3.17
CA LYS A 38 1.92 11.16 3.00
C LYS A 38 1.31 11.11 1.61
N GLN A 39 2.13 11.00 0.56
CA GLN A 39 1.62 10.93 -0.80
C GLN A 39 0.77 9.69 -1.06
N VAL A 40 1.21 8.53 -0.56
CA VAL A 40 0.46 7.27 -0.70
C VAL A 40 -0.87 7.36 0.01
N TYR A 41 -0.86 7.82 1.26
CA TYR A 41 -2.05 7.83 2.12
C TYR A 41 -3.07 8.90 1.70
N GLU A 42 -2.60 10.11 1.37
CA GLU A 42 -3.49 11.25 1.08
C GLU A 42 -3.98 11.27 -0.38
N ASN A 43 -3.16 10.79 -1.33
CA ASN A 43 -3.47 10.94 -2.76
C ASN A 43 -3.65 9.60 -3.47
N VAL A 44 -2.73 8.65 -3.30
CA VAL A 44 -2.74 7.40 -4.10
C VAL A 44 -3.85 6.46 -3.67
N LEU A 45 -4.03 6.20 -2.36
CA LEU A 45 -5.09 5.31 -1.88
C LEU A 45 -6.49 5.82 -2.26
N PRO A 46 -6.86 7.10 -2.03
CA PRO A 46 -8.17 7.61 -2.42
C PRO A 46 -8.37 7.64 -3.94
N PHE A 47 -7.30 7.90 -4.71
CA PHE A 47 -7.35 7.84 -6.17
C PHE A 47 -7.65 6.42 -6.67
N LEU A 48 -6.99 5.41 -6.12
CA LEU A 48 -7.20 4.01 -6.48
C LEU A 48 -8.61 3.53 -6.10
N GLU A 49 -9.13 3.93 -4.94
CA GLU A 49 -10.50 3.63 -4.54
C GLU A 49 -11.53 4.26 -5.51
N LYS A 50 -11.25 5.47 -6.00
CA LYS A 50 -12.13 6.17 -6.94
C LYS A 50 -12.12 5.55 -8.33
N GLU A 51 -10.94 5.21 -8.85
CA GLU A 51 -10.76 4.68 -10.20
C GLU A 51 -11.10 3.18 -10.30
N HIS A 52 -10.85 2.43 -9.23
CA HIS A 52 -11.04 0.98 -9.15
C HIS A 52 -11.74 0.55 -7.85
N PRO A 53 -13.04 0.90 -7.68
CA PRO A 53 -13.77 0.66 -6.45
C PRO A 53 -13.83 -0.84 -6.09
N GLY A 54 -13.34 -1.19 -4.91
CA GLY A 54 -13.39 -2.55 -4.36
C GLY A 54 -12.43 -3.57 -4.99
N GLN A 55 -11.53 -3.11 -5.87
CA GLN A 55 -10.46 -3.92 -6.46
C GLN A 55 -9.08 -3.64 -5.86
N VAL A 56 -8.88 -2.44 -5.33
CA VAL A 56 -7.66 -1.98 -4.65
C VAL A 56 -8.14 -1.38 -3.33
N GLN A 57 -7.96 -2.10 -2.21
CA GLN A 57 -9.00 -2.31 -1.18
C GLN A 57 -8.71 -3.68 -0.59
#